data_AF-F2LL62-F1
#
_entry.id   AF-F2LL62-F1
#
_cell.length_a   1.000
_cell.length_b   1.000
_cell.length_c   1.000
_cell.angle_alpha   90.00
_cell.angle_beta   90.00
_cell.angle_gamma   90.00
#
_symmetry.space_group_name_H-M   'P 1'
#
loop_
_entity.id
_entity.type
_entity.pdbx_description
1 polymer ?
#
loop_
_entity_poly.entity_id
_entity_poly.type
_entity_poly.pdbx_seq_one_letter_code
_entity_poly.pdbx_strand_id
1 'polypeptide(L)'
;MANSRFRISFPLLFTLLLGGGMTAAMAEPASPAAHRVYTNADFYVDGVFQKEVAKDAIAQLAESYGQRITPEMRAQLWISDFGLHDFEHVGLTEMIWVNQQQYGYYAMTMYLLPNQMLPEHRHMPIASPPARPAKHESWRVLHGWVYDFSEIGPKSAEIPAIPKSFGPVRSQNVVVQHEGEVRQLKQLESWHFMMASPQGAIVDEYGNWQDHRGWFSSNPKVAP
;
A
#
# COMPACT_ATOMS: atom_id res chain seq x y z
N MET A 1 -57.94 15.13 -16.03
CA MET A 1 -56.82 15.65 -16.85
C MET A 1 -55.82 14.52 -16.98
N ALA A 2 -55.44 14.20 -18.23
CA ALA A 2 -54.90 12.91 -18.63
C ALA A 2 -53.37 12.82 -18.54
N ASN A 3 -52.88 11.63 -18.18
CA ASN A 3 -51.49 11.20 -18.28
C ASN A 3 -51.02 11.18 -19.74
N SER A 4 -49.91 11.86 -20.08
CA SER A 4 -49.19 11.63 -21.33
C SER A 4 -47.81 11.03 -21.05
N ARG A 5 -47.62 9.80 -21.52
CA ARG A 5 -46.32 9.12 -21.62
C ARG A 5 -45.65 9.55 -22.92
N PHE A 6 -44.48 10.17 -22.84
CA PHE A 6 -43.62 10.38 -24.02
C PHE A 6 -42.79 9.12 -24.27
N ARG A 7 -42.95 8.52 -25.46
CA ARG A 7 -42.01 7.54 -26.04
C ARG A 7 -41.22 8.26 -27.12
N ILE A 8 -39.89 8.29 -26.97
CA ILE A 8 -38.97 8.77 -28.01
C ILE A 8 -38.26 7.54 -28.57
N SER A 9 -38.45 7.30 -29.86
CA SER A 9 -37.82 6.23 -30.63
C SER A 9 -36.59 6.80 -31.34
N PHE A 10 -35.41 6.22 -31.16
CA PHE A 10 -34.21 6.52 -31.95
C PHE A 10 -34.03 5.45 -33.05
N PRO A 11 -33.74 5.80 -34.31
CA PRO A 11 -33.34 4.82 -35.31
C PRO A 11 -31.84 4.51 -35.17
N LEU A 12 -31.48 3.22 -35.16
CA LEU A 12 -30.10 2.76 -35.30
C LEU A 12 -29.64 3.01 -36.75
N LEU A 13 -28.59 3.81 -36.93
CA LEU A 13 -27.84 3.89 -38.19
C LEU A 13 -26.55 3.07 -38.03
N PHE A 14 -26.46 1.94 -38.73
CA PHE A 14 -25.24 1.13 -38.83
C PHE A 14 -24.34 1.78 -39.90
N THR A 15 -23.17 2.28 -39.51
CA THR A 15 -22.12 2.69 -40.46
C THR A 15 -20.99 1.67 -40.40
N LEU A 16 -20.79 0.96 -41.50
CA LEU A 16 -19.72 0.00 -41.73
C LEU A 16 -18.43 0.78 -42.05
N LEU A 17 -17.39 0.66 -41.23
CA LEU A 17 -16.03 1.14 -41.54
C LEU A 17 -15.09 -0.06 -41.65
N LEU A 18 -14.68 -0.35 -42.90
CA LEU A 18 -13.59 -1.25 -43.25
C LEU A 18 -12.30 -0.45 -43.36
N GLY A 19 -11.21 -0.87 -42.71
CA GLY A 19 -9.87 -0.44 -43.10
C GLY A 19 -8.78 -0.58 -42.04
N GLY A 20 -7.80 -1.45 -42.31
CA GLY A 20 -6.38 -1.22 -41.94
C GLY A 20 -5.86 -1.91 -40.67
N GLY A 21 -5.72 -3.23 -40.67
CA GLY A 21 -4.99 -3.95 -39.63
C GLY A 21 -3.47 -3.85 -39.83
N MET A 22 -2.79 -3.08 -38.98
CA MET A 22 -1.39 -3.33 -38.63
C MET A 22 -1.37 -4.08 -37.30
N THR A 23 -1.15 -5.38 -37.35
CA THR A 23 -0.99 -6.19 -36.14
C THR A 23 0.38 -5.91 -35.55
N ALA A 24 0.43 -5.05 -34.54
CA ALA A 24 1.56 -5.04 -33.61
C ALA A 24 1.64 -6.44 -32.98
N ALA A 25 2.76 -7.14 -33.18
CA ALA A 25 3.02 -8.40 -32.50
C ALA A 25 3.05 -8.13 -30.99
N MET A 26 1.97 -8.50 -30.30
CA MET A 26 1.96 -8.52 -28.85
C MET A 26 2.92 -9.63 -28.45
N ALA A 27 4.05 -9.26 -27.84
CA ALA A 27 4.94 -10.23 -27.22
C ALA A 27 4.11 -11.09 -26.25
N GLU A 28 4.23 -12.42 -26.37
CA GLU A 28 3.56 -13.32 -25.44
C GLU A 28 4.00 -12.98 -24.00
N PRO A 29 3.07 -12.96 -23.03
CA PRO A 29 3.44 -12.81 -21.64
C PRO A 29 4.38 -13.96 -21.27
N ALA A 30 5.50 -13.62 -20.64
CA ALA A 30 6.40 -14.60 -20.08
C ALA A 30 5.60 -15.56 -19.18
N SER A 31 5.90 -16.86 -19.28
CA SER A 31 5.29 -17.87 -18.41
C SER A 31 5.44 -17.43 -16.94
N PRO A 32 4.38 -17.52 -16.11
CA PRO A 32 4.45 -17.06 -14.73
C PRO A 32 5.61 -17.78 -14.03
N ALA A 33 6.56 -17.00 -13.52
CA ALA A 33 7.65 -17.55 -12.75
C ALA A 33 7.07 -18.39 -11.61
N ALA A 34 7.64 -19.57 -11.34
CA ALA A 34 7.21 -20.39 -10.22
C ALA A 34 7.22 -19.54 -8.94
N HIS A 35 6.10 -19.57 -8.19
CA HIS A 35 5.93 -18.75 -7.01
C HIS A 35 6.99 -19.10 -5.95
N ARG A 36 8.05 -18.29 -5.87
CA ARG A 36 9.14 -18.41 -4.90
C ARG A 36 8.66 -17.93 -3.54
N VAL A 37 8.85 -18.77 -2.53
CA VAL A 37 8.72 -18.35 -1.13
C VAL A 37 10.01 -17.63 -0.74
N TYR A 38 9.89 -16.36 -0.35
CA TYR A 38 11.00 -15.57 0.18
C TYR A 38 11.03 -15.68 1.70
N THR A 39 12.22 -15.75 2.25
CA THR A 39 12.52 -15.70 3.69
C THR A 39 13.42 -14.51 3.98
N ASN A 40 13.55 -14.13 5.24
CA ASN A 40 14.37 -12.98 5.61
C ASN A 40 15.82 -13.16 5.13
N ALA A 41 16.36 -14.38 5.14
CA ALA A 41 17.71 -14.67 4.67
C ALA A 41 17.93 -14.30 3.19
N ASP A 42 16.89 -14.39 2.34
CA ASP A 42 17.00 -14.04 0.92
C ASP A 42 17.24 -12.54 0.70
N PHE A 43 16.82 -11.69 1.65
CA PHE A 43 16.92 -10.25 1.54
C PHE A 43 18.26 -9.68 2.02
N TYR A 44 19.20 -10.51 2.49
CA TYR A 44 20.47 -10.03 3.00
C TYR A 44 21.65 -10.84 2.50
N VAL A 45 22.72 -10.14 2.12
CA VAL A 45 24.05 -10.72 1.83
C VAL A 45 25.03 -10.03 2.75
N ASP A 46 25.73 -10.79 3.58
CA ASP A 46 26.68 -10.28 4.58
C ASP A 46 26.07 -9.18 5.49
N GLY A 47 24.78 -9.31 5.83
CA GLY A 47 24.03 -8.36 6.64
C GLY A 47 23.55 -7.10 5.90
N VAL A 48 23.85 -6.98 4.59
CA VAL A 48 23.44 -5.85 3.75
C VAL A 48 22.11 -6.14 3.08
N PHE A 49 21.13 -5.24 3.26
CA PHE A 49 19.81 -5.35 2.67
C PHE A 49 19.83 -5.28 1.13
N GLN A 50 19.29 -6.30 0.48
CA GLN A 50 19.24 -6.50 -0.96
C GLN A 50 17.92 -5.96 -1.53
N LYS A 51 17.86 -4.64 -1.75
CA LYS A 51 16.65 -3.95 -2.24
C LYS A 51 16.09 -4.51 -3.55
N GLU A 52 16.94 -4.97 -4.47
CA GLU A 52 16.48 -5.53 -5.75
C GLU A 52 15.83 -6.91 -5.59
N VAL A 53 16.31 -7.75 -4.66
CA VAL A 53 15.66 -9.02 -4.32
C VAL A 53 14.29 -8.76 -3.68
N ALA A 54 14.22 -7.75 -2.81
CA ALA A 54 12.97 -7.33 -2.20
C ALA A 54 11.96 -6.80 -3.26
N LYS A 55 12.41 -6.02 -4.26
CA LYS A 55 11.57 -5.62 -5.39
C LYS A 55 11.10 -6.82 -6.25
N ASP A 56 11.89 -7.89 -6.36
CA ASP A 56 11.46 -9.12 -7.05
C ASP A 56 10.33 -9.82 -6.28
N ALA A 57 10.42 -9.88 -4.95
CA ALA A 57 9.35 -10.40 -4.11
C ALA A 57 8.05 -9.57 -4.26
N ILE A 58 8.16 -8.25 -4.32
CA ILE A 58 7.03 -7.34 -4.54
C ILE A 58 6.43 -7.48 -5.95
N ALA A 59 7.27 -7.64 -6.98
CA ALA A 59 6.78 -7.90 -8.34
C ALA A 59 6.00 -9.20 -8.42
N GLN A 60 6.46 -10.26 -7.75
CA GLN A 60 5.74 -11.52 -7.65
C GLN A 60 4.44 -11.41 -6.86
N LEU A 61 4.42 -10.64 -5.76
CA LEU A 61 3.18 -10.35 -5.01
C LEU A 61 2.16 -9.66 -5.92
N ALA A 62 2.57 -8.61 -6.64
CA ALA A 62 1.71 -7.90 -7.59
C ALA A 62 1.18 -8.84 -8.68
N GLU A 63 2.04 -9.66 -9.27
CA GLU A 63 1.68 -10.64 -10.30
C GLU A 63 0.66 -11.67 -9.78
N SER A 64 0.79 -12.09 -8.51
CA SER A 64 -0.17 -13.02 -7.89
C SER A 64 -1.59 -12.46 -7.80
N TYR A 65 -1.75 -11.14 -7.85
CA TYR A 65 -3.03 -10.43 -7.92
C TYR A 65 -3.37 -9.93 -9.33
N GLY A 66 -2.63 -10.36 -10.36
CA GLY A 66 -2.83 -9.93 -11.74
C GLY A 66 -2.39 -8.49 -12.02
N GLN A 67 -1.62 -7.88 -11.12
CA GLN A 67 -1.00 -6.57 -11.33
C GLN A 67 0.40 -6.70 -11.91
N ARG A 68 0.81 -5.70 -12.70
CA ARG A 68 2.16 -5.65 -13.27
C ARG A 68 2.94 -4.48 -12.70
N ILE A 69 4.09 -4.75 -12.10
CA ILE A 69 5.11 -3.73 -11.83
C ILE A 69 5.88 -3.47 -13.13
N THR A 70 5.68 -2.32 -13.76
CA THR A 70 6.46 -1.95 -14.96
C THR A 70 7.91 -1.60 -14.61
N PRO A 71 8.83 -1.57 -15.58
CA PRO A 71 10.20 -1.10 -15.32
C PRO A 71 10.25 0.31 -14.71
N GLU A 72 9.37 1.21 -15.15
CA GLU A 72 9.26 2.58 -14.66
C GLU A 72 8.76 2.62 -13.22
N MET A 73 7.77 1.77 -12.89
CA MET A 73 7.32 1.60 -11.51
C MET A 73 8.46 1.04 -10.66
N ARG A 74 9.13 -0.03 -11.09
CA ARG A 74 10.21 -0.67 -10.35
C ARG A 74 11.35 0.29 -10.01
N ALA A 75 11.67 1.22 -10.92
CA ALA A 75 12.68 2.25 -10.71
C ALA A 75 12.28 3.27 -9.63
N GLN A 76 10.98 3.52 -9.46
CA GLN A 76 10.43 4.51 -8.52
C GLN A 76 10.01 3.91 -7.17
N LEU A 77 9.89 2.58 -7.07
CA LEU A 77 9.57 1.92 -5.79
C LEU A 77 10.59 2.32 -4.71
N TRP A 78 10.07 2.92 -3.64
CA TRP A 78 10.81 3.09 -2.41
C TRP A 78 10.66 1.84 -1.55
N ILE A 79 11.76 1.39 -0.95
CA ILE A 79 11.80 0.14 -0.19
C ILE A 79 12.75 0.29 1.00
N SER A 80 12.26 -0.12 2.17
CA SER A 80 12.96 0.01 3.43
C SER A 80 12.64 -1.15 4.37
N ASP A 81 13.68 -1.67 5.03
CA ASP A 81 13.59 -2.53 6.20
C ASP A 81 13.68 -1.72 7.51
N PHE A 82 13.69 -0.38 7.39
CA PHE A 82 13.78 0.59 8.47
C PHE A 82 14.98 0.38 9.42
N GLY A 83 16.04 -0.29 8.94
CA GLY A 83 17.22 -0.60 9.75
C GLY A 83 17.00 -1.71 10.78
N LEU A 84 15.90 -2.48 10.68
CA LEU A 84 15.59 -3.56 11.61
C LEU A 84 16.18 -4.92 11.20
N HIS A 85 16.76 -5.01 9.99
CA HIS A 85 17.32 -6.26 9.43
C HIS A 85 16.32 -7.43 9.39
N ASP A 86 15.04 -7.12 9.21
CA ASP A 86 13.94 -8.09 9.19
C ASP A 86 12.87 -7.73 8.16
N PHE A 87 13.26 -7.54 6.90
CA PHE A 87 12.34 -7.12 5.84
C PHE A 87 11.18 -8.10 5.63
N GLU A 88 11.36 -9.41 5.85
CA GLU A 88 10.27 -10.39 5.72
C GLU A 88 9.06 -10.02 6.60
N HIS A 89 9.32 -9.58 7.84
CA HIS A 89 8.27 -9.36 8.82
C HIS A 89 7.99 -7.88 9.10
N VAL A 90 8.98 -7.00 8.94
CA VAL A 90 8.87 -5.56 9.24
C VAL A 90 9.55 -4.76 8.12
N GLY A 91 8.74 -4.08 7.32
CA GLY A 91 9.22 -3.32 6.18
C GLY A 91 8.09 -2.64 5.43
N LEU A 92 8.46 -1.84 4.45
CA LEU A 92 7.51 -1.21 3.54
C LEU A 92 8.12 -1.12 2.16
N THR A 93 7.34 -1.50 1.16
CA THR A 93 7.56 -1.09 -0.22
C THR A 93 6.42 -0.20 -0.65
N GLU A 94 6.74 0.94 -1.24
CA GLU A 94 5.74 1.90 -1.68
C GLU A 94 6.01 2.50 -3.05
N MET A 95 4.92 2.89 -3.69
CA MET A 95 4.90 3.76 -4.86
C MET A 95 4.14 5.04 -4.48
N ILE A 96 4.83 6.17 -4.42
CA ILE A 96 4.17 7.48 -4.29
C ILE A 96 3.74 7.92 -5.69
N TRP A 97 2.44 7.91 -5.95
CA TRP A 97 1.87 8.40 -7.22
C TRP A 97 1.84 9.91 -7.26
N VAL A 98 1.43 10.51 -6.15
CA VAL A 98 1.31 11.95 -6.01
C VAL A 98 1.66 12.35 -4.58
N ASN A 99 2.57 13.30 -4.44
CA ASN A 99 2.69 14.11 -3.25
C ASN A 99 2.70 15.55 -3.77
N GLN A 100 1.61 16.31 -3.60
CA GLN A 100 1.48 17.65 -4.19
C GLN A 100 1.50 18.76 -3.15
N GLN A 101 2.59 19.51 -3.11
CA GLN A 101 2.92 20.40 -1.99
C GLN A 101 2.01 21.62 -1.89
N GLN A 102 1.68 22.19 -3.05
CA GLN A 102 0.90 23.41 -3.18
C GLN A 102 -0.58 23.17 -2.86
N TYR A 103 -1.13 22.07 -3.34
CA TYR A 103 -2.55 21.74 -3.20
C TYR A 103 -2.84 20.80 -2.02
N GLY A 104 -1.79 20.22 -1.42
CA GLY A 104 -1.88 19.52 -0.15
C GLY A 104 -2.53 18.14 -0.23
N TYR A 105 -2.44 17.43 -1.35
CA TYR A 105 -2.99 16.07 -1.49
C TYR A 105 -1.90 15.05 -1.83
N TYR A 106 -2.18 13.81 -1.42
CA TYR A 106 -1.27 12.69 -1.46
C TYR A 106 -1.98 11.41 -1.91
N ALA A 107 -1.26 10.59 -2.67
CA ALA A 107 -1.68 9.24 -3.06
C ALA A 107 -0.45 8.33 -3.19
N MET A 108 -0.48 7.18 -2.55
CA MET A 108 0.51 6.11 -2.68
C MET A 108 -0.16 4.74 -2.77
N THR A 109 0.60 3.73 -3.19
CA THR A 109 0.27 2.32 -3.00
C THR A 109 1.37 1.66 -2.17
N MET A 110 0.97 0.98 -1.11
CA MET A 110 1.79 0.11 -0.29
C MET A 110 1.70 -1.32 -0.80
N TYR A 111 2.82 -2.02 -0.79
CA TYR A 111 2.92 -3.45 -1.07
C TYR A 111 3.51 -4.13 0.16
N LEU A 112 2.73 -5.02 0.76
CA LEU A 112 3.11 -5.74 1.97
C LEU A 112 3.18 -7.24 1.66
N LEU A 113 4.36 -7.82 1.89
CA LEU A 113 4.58 -9.26 1.77
C LEU A 113 3.69 -10.03 2.77
N PRO A 114 3.48 -11.35 2.56
CA PRO A 114 2.75 -12.19 3.51
C PRO A 114 3.17 -11.99 4.97
N ASN A 115 2.23 -11.64 5.84
CA ASN A 115 2.43 -11.36 7.26
C ASN A 115 3.37 -10.18 7.60
N GLN A 116 3.82 -9.41 6.61
CA GLN A 116 4.67 -8.24 6.82
C GLN A 116 3.85 -7.12 7.46
N MET A 117 4.41 -6.44 8.45
CA MET A 117 3.89 -5.17 8.95
C MET A 117 4.77 -4.00 8.54
N LEU A 118 4.17 -2.84 8.30
CA LEU A 118 4.93 -1.59 8.39
C LEU A 118 5.07 -1.18 9.87
N PRO A 119 6.14 -0.46 10.24
CA PRO A 119 6.35 0.04 11.60
C PRO A 119 5.11 0.74 12.18
N GLU A 120 4.81 0.50 13.47
CA GLU A 120 3.88 1.38 14.20
C GLU A 120 4.44 2.80 14.22
N HIS A 121 3.60 3.73 13.77
CA HIS A 121 3.95 5.11 13.62
C HIS A 121 2.79 6.05 13.89
N ARG A 122 3.10 7.34 13.88
CA ARG A 122 2.13 8.43 13.92
C ARG A 122 2.64 9.60 13.10
N HIS A 123 1.69 10.46 12.73
CA HIS A 123 1.95 11.71 12.05
C HIS A 123 1.69 12.90 12.98
N MET A 124 2.71 13.70 13.23
CA MET A 124 2.65 14.91 14.05
C MET A 124 2.67 16.17 13.17
N PRO A 125 2.09 17.30 13.62
CA PRO A 125 2.24 18.56 12.93
C PRO A 125 3.69 19.01 12.94
N ILE A 126 4.08 19.71 11.87
CA ILE A 126 5.43 20.28 11.75
C ILE A 126 5.36 21.74 12.14
N ALA A 127 6.01 22.08 13.25
CA ALA A 127 6.10 23.46 13.72
C ALA A 127 7.16 24.30 12.97
N SER A 128 8.20 23.64 12.42
CA SER A 128 9.29 24.34 11.73
C SER A 128 8.86 24.81 10.32
N PRO A 129 9.23 26.04 9.90
CA PRO A 129 8.88 26.55 8.58
C PRO A 129 9.38 25.67 7.42
N PRO A 130 8.57 25.46 6.36
CA PRO A 130 7.14 25.75 6.32
C PRO A 130 6.37 24.81 7.25
N ALA A 131 5.58 25.38 8.15
CA ALA A 131 4.76 24.63 9.09
C ALA A 131 3.67 23.84 8.34
N ARG A 132 3.31 22.68 8.87
CA ARG A 132 2.32 21.78 8.26
C ARG A 132 1.40 21.17 9.32
N PRO A 133 0.13 20.94 9.00
CA PRO A 133 -0.73 20.13 9.86
C PRO A 133 -0.20 18.70 9.94
N ALA A 134 -0.63 17.96 10.96
CA ALA A 134 -0.44 16.51 10.97
C ALA A 134 -1.06 15.89 9.73
N LYS A 135 -0.45 14.80 9.25
CA LYS A 135 -1.05 14.03 8.16
C LYS A 135 -2.31 13.34 8.66
N HIS A 136 -3.35 13.39 7.85
CA HIS A 136 -4.53 12.55 7.95
C HIS A 136 -4.61 11.73 6.68
N GLU A 137 -4.97 10.46 6.84
CA GLU A 137 -4.95 9.51 5.74
C GLU A 137 -6.10 8.51 5.81
N SER A 138 -6.35 7.91 4.66
CA SER A 138 -7.35 6.89 4.43
C SER A 138 -6.76 5.81 3.55
N TRP A 139 -7.09 4.57 3.85
CA TRP A 139 -6.53 3.40 3.20
C TRP A 139 -7.63 2.57 2.55
N ARG A 140 -7.41 2.17 1.30
CA ARG A 140 -8.24 1.21 0.57
C ARG A 140 -7.42 -0.05 0.32
N VAL A 141 -7.92 -1.20 0.78
CA VAL A 141 -7.30 -2.47 0.39
C VAL A 141 -7.65 -2.75 -1.07
N LEU A 142 -6.64 -2.76 -1.93
CA LEU A 142 -6.77 -3.08 -3.34
C LEU A 142 -6.84 -4.58 -3.57
N HIS A 143 -5.98 -5.35 -2.89
CA HIS A 143 -5.92 -6.80 -2.99
C HIS A 143 -5.52 -7.43 -1.66
N GLY A 144 -6.08 -8.62 -1.39
CA GLY A 144 -5.84 -9.34 -0.15
C GLY A 144 -6.61 -8.74 1.02
N TRP A 145 -6.00 -8.71 2.20
CA TRP A 145 -6.57 -8.07 3.38
C TRP A 145 -5.46 -7.73 4.39
N VAL A 146 -5.75 -6.78 5.30
CA VAL A 146 -4.82 -6.37 6.36
C VAL A 146 -5.49 -6.41 7.73
N TYR A 147 -4.70 -6.62 8.77
CA TYR A 147 -5.03 -6.16 10.11
C TYR A 147 -4.71 -4.66 10.19
N ASP A 148 -5.73 -3.83 10.38
CA ASP A 148 -5.62 -2.39 10.61
C ASP A 148 -5.60 -2.16 12.13
N PHE A 149 -4.47 -1.63 12.62
CA PHE A 149 -4.20 -1.40 14.02
C PHE A 149 -4.36 0.07 14.37
N SER A 150 -5.05 0.34 15.48
CA SER A 150 -5.18 1.67 16.04
C SER A 150 -4.98 1.67 17.56
N GLU A 151 -4.34 2.72 18.07
CA GLU A 151 -4.37 3.09 19.49
C GLU A 151 -5.79 3.41 19.97
N ILE A 152 -6.66 3.88 19.06
CA ILE A 152 -7.99 4.35 19.40
C ILE A 152 -9.00 3.21 19.32
N GLY A 153 -9.59 2.90 20.48
CA GLY A 153 -10.67 1.92 20.62
C GLY A 153 -10.38 0.87 21.70
N PRO A 154 -11.34 -0.02 21.99
CA PRO A 154 -11.12 -1.10 22.93
C PRO A 154 -10.08 -2.09 22.39
N LYS A 155 -9.28 -2.69 23.29
CA LYS A 155 -8.39 -3.78 22.95
C LYS A 155 -9.17 -4.93 22.28
N SER A 156 -8.71 -5.39 21.12
CA SER A 156 -9.28 -6.57 20.46
C SER A 156 -8.93 -7.84 21.22
N ALA A 157 -9.85 -8.81 21.23
CA ALA A 157 -9.64 -10.10 21.91
C ALA A 157 -8.51 -10.91 21.25
N GLU A 158 -8.44 -10.84 19.92
CA GLU A 158 -7.42 -11.48 19.11
C GLU A 158 -6.59 -10.40 18.41
N ILE A 159 -5.27 -10.46 18.60
CA ILE A 159 -4.29 -9.55 18.03
C ILE A 159 -3.21 -10.45 17.44
N PRO A 160 -2.86 -10.32 16.14
CA PRO A 160 -1.82 -11.15 15.57
C PRO A 160 -0.47 -10.79 16.19
N ALA A 161 0.47 -11.75 16.18
CA ALA A 161 1.74 -11.60 16.85
C ALA A 161 2.57 -10.49 16.19
N ILE A 162 3.04 -9.54 17.00
CA ILE A 162 3.97 -8.51 16.54
C ILE A 162 5.37 -9.12 16.41
N PRO A 163 6.07 -8.94 15.27
CA PRO A 163 7.45 -9.37 15.09
C PRO A 163 8.34 -8.84 16.21
N LYS A 164 9.16 -9.73 16.79
CA LYS A 164 10.09 -9.38 17.88
C LYS A 164 11.11 -8.32 17.45
N SER A 165 11.45 -8.28 16.16
CA SER A 165 12.32 -7.30 15.54
C SER A 165 11.77 -5.88 15.63
N PHE A 166 10.44 -5.70 15.56
CA PHE A 166 9.79 -4.41 15.80
C PHE A 166 9.72 -4.07 17.29
N GLY A 167 9.25 -5.01 18.12
CA GLY A 167 9.08 -4.80 19.57
C GLY A 167 7.65 -4.40 19.98
N PRO A 168 7.46 -3.80 21.18
CA PRO A 168 6.13 -3.52 21.71
C PRO A 168 5.41 -2.41 20.94
N VAL A 169 4.09 -2.56 20.79
CA VAL A 169 3.19 -1.59 20.13
C VAL A 169 2.19 -1.00 21.12
N ARG A 170 1.65 0.18 20.80
CA ARG A 170 0.57 0.86 21.54
C ARG A 170 -0.81 0.50 20.99
N SER A 171 -0.91 0.26 19.70
CA SER A 171 -2.14 0.01 18.97
C SER A 171 -2.66 -1.40 19.27
N GLN A 172 -3.74 -1.48 20.04
CA GLN A 172 -4.34 -2.74 20.47
C GLN A 172 -5.78 -2.92 19.99
N ASN A 173 -6.37 -1.91 19.35
CA ASN A 173 -7.61 -2.09 18.62
C ASN A 173 -7.27 -2.54 17.20
N VAL A 174 -7.71 -3.73 16.84
CA VAL A 174 -7.45 -4.36 15.54
C VAL A 174 -8.76 -4.58 14.83
N VAL A 175 -8.81 -4.17 13.57
CA VAL A 175 -9.91 -4.48 12.67
C VAL A 175 -9.35 -5.14 11.42
N VAL A 176 -9.96 -6.24 10.97
CA VAL A 176 -9.60 -6.85 9.68
C VAL A 176 -10.20 -5.98 8.58
N GLN A 177 -9.40 -5.51 7.63
CA GLN A 177 -9.82 -4.72 6.47
C GLN A 177 -9.72 -5.60 5.24
N HIS A 178 -10.85 -5.86 4.60
CA HIS A 178 -10.92 -6.68 3.40
C HIS A 178 -10.79 -5.86 2.12
N GLU A 179 -10.48 -6.56 1.03
CA GLU A 179 -10.44 -6.00 -0.32
C GLU A 179 -11.69 -5.15 -0.64
N GLY A 180 -11.47 -3.96 -1.19
CA GLY A 180 -12.51 -2.98 -1.52
C GLY A 180 -12.95 -2.09 -0.35
N GLU A 181 -12.65 -2.47 0.90
CA GLU A 181 -12.99 -1.64 2.06
C GLU A 181 -12.07 -0.44 2.18
N VAL A 182 -12.64 0.68 2.63
CA VAL A 182 -11.90 1.91 2.95
C VAL A 182 -12.03 2.19 4.44
N ARG A 183 -10.89 2.48 5.07
CA ARG A 183 -10.84 3.00 6.44
C ARG A 183 -9.96 4.24 6.49
N GLN A 184 -10.11 4.99 7.57
CA GLN A 184 -9.39 6.24 7.78
C GLN A 184 -8.76 6.25 9.16
N LEU A 185 -7.68 7.00 9.30
CA LEU A 185 -7.07 7.26 10.58
C LEU A 185 -8.14 7.75 11.56
N LYS A 186 -8.31 7.06 12.69
CA LYS A 186 -9.42 7.34 13.61
C LYS A 186 -9.29 8.69 14.30
N GLN A 187 -8.05 9.08 14.59
CA GLN A 187 -7.72 10.34 15.24
C GLN A 187 -6.33 10.78 14.78
N LEU A 188 -6.17 12.08 14.51
CA LEU A 188 -4.87 12.69 14.26
C LEU A 188 -3.88 12.37 15.40
N GLU A 189 -2.60 12.25 15.05
CA GLU A 189 -1.49 12.02 15.97
C GLU A 189 -1.53 10.69 16.75
N SER A 190 -2.53 9.85 16.51
CA SER A 190 -2.65 8.53 17.13
C SER A 190 -1.71 7.51 16.50
N TRP A 191 -1.25 6.56 17.30
CA TRP A 191 -0.46 5.44 16.81
C TRP A 191 -1.32 4.49 15.97
N HIS A 192 -0.76 4.03 14.86
CA HIS A 192 -1.39 3.11 13.94
C HIS A 192 -0.35 2.37 13.08
N PHE A 193 -0.78 1.26 12.49
CA PHE A 193 -0.07 0.52 11.45
C PHE A 193 -0.99 -0.53 10.82
N MET A 194 -0.43 -1.27 9.87
CA MET A 194 -1.06 -2.40 9.21
C MET A 194 -0.14 -3.62 9.21
N MET A 195 -0.75 -4.79 9.23
CA MET A 195 -0.07 -6.06 8.98
C MET A 195 -0.83 -6.79 7.89
N ALA A 196 -0.13 -7.22 6.85
CA ALA A 196 -0.75 -7.99 5.79
C ALA A 196 -1.18 -9.38 6.26
N SER A 197 -2.19 -9.91 5.57
CA SER A 197 -2.58 -11.30 5.67
C SER A 197 -1.45 -12.29 5.31
N PRO A 198 -1.64 -13.59 5.55
CA PRO A 198 -0.76 -14.63 5.00
C PRO A 198 -0.70 -14.69 3.46
N GLN A 199 -1.55 -13.96 2.74
CA GLN A 199 -1.51 -13.83 1.28
C GLN A 199 -0.76 -12.56 0.82
N GLY A 200 -0.32 -11.72 1.76
CA GLY A 200 0.14 -10.36 1.46
C GLY A 200 -1.03 -9.40 1.28
N ALA A 201 -0.72 -8.14 0.96
CA ALA A 201 -1.73 -7.14 0.64
C ALA A 201 -1.15 -6.02 -0.23
N ILE A 202 -2.04 -5.43 -1.04
CA ILE A 202 -1.77 -4.19 -1.76
C ILE A 202 -2.79 -3.17 -1.26
N VAL A 203 -2.34 -2.02 -0.80
CA VAL A 203 -3.18 -1.03 -0.13
C VAL A 203 -2.90 0.35 -0.72
N ASP A 204 -3.92 1.02 -1.24
CA ASP A 204 -3.81 2.43 -1.56
C ASP A 204 -3.96 3.26 -0.31
N GLU A 205 -3.18 4.33 -0.21
CA GLU A 205 -3.33 5.35 0.81
C GLU A 205 -3.54 6.72 0.15
N TYR A 206 -4.49 7.46 0.68
CA TYR A 206 -4.85 8.81 0.29
C TYR A 206 -4.74 9.70 1.51
N GLY A 207 -4.21 10.91 1.35
CA GLY A 207 -4.09 11.82 2.48
C GLY A 207 -3.86 13.26 2.06
N ASN A 208 -3.62 14.11 3.05
CA ASN A 208 -2.93 15.36 2.80
C ASN A 208 -1.42 15.12 2.59
N TRP A 209 -0.70 16.17 2.20
CA TRP A 209 0.74 16.13 1.89
C TRP A 209 1.58 15.34 2.93
N GLN A 210 2.38 14.38 2.44
CA GLN A 210 3.32 13.59 3.24
C GLN A 210 4.64 14.37 3.43
N ASP A 211 5.02 14.59 4.69
CA ASP A 211 6.28 15.21 5.08
C ASP A 211 6.94 14.39 6.21
N HIS A 212 8.10 13.80 5.91
CA HIS A 212 8.76 12.85 6.81
C HIS A 212 9.22 13.47 8.13
N ARG A 213 9.34 14.81 8.21
CA ARG A 213 9.64 15.50 9.47
C ARG A 213 8.55 15.30 10.53
N GLY A 214 7.32 15.00 10.09
CA GLY A 214 6.19 14.71 10.95
C GLY A 214 6.00 13.21 11.26
N TRP A 215 6.82 12.32 10.71
CA TRP A 215 6.67 10.87 10.88
C TRP A 215 7.52 10.37 12.06
N PHE A 216 6.90 9.62 12.98
CA PHE A 216 7.58 9.06 14.14
C PHE A 216 7.16 7.62 14.33
N SER A 217 8.12 6.73 14.55
CA SER A 217 7.84 5.35 14.98
C SER A 217 7.78 5.23 16.49
N SER A 218 7.00 4.27 17.00
CA SER A 218 7.00 3.90 18.41
C SER A 218 8.26 3.11 18.81
N ASN A 219 8.97 2.54 17.83
CA ASN A 219 10.30 1.97 18.01
C ASN A 219 11.38 3.03 17.67
N PRO A 220 12.22 3.44 18.64
CA PRO A 220 13.24 4.47 18.41
C PRO A 220 14.42 4.02 17.51
N LYS A 221 14.52 2.73 17.18
CA LYS A 221 15.53 2.20 16.25
C LYS A 221 15.09 2.33 14.78
N VAL A 222 13.79 2.50 14.55
CA VAL A 222 13.23 2.64 13.21
C VAL A 222 13.58 4.01 12.67
N ALA A 223 14.21 4.03 11.51
CA ALA A 223 14.54 5.25 10.77
C ALA A 223 13.73 5.30 9.46
N PRO A 224 12.97 6.39 9.19
CA PRO A 224 12.31 6.60 7.91
C PRO A 224 13.31 6.89 6.78
#